data_AF-A0A6J2UUG8-F1
#
_entry.id   AF-A0A6J2UUG8-F1
#
_cell.length_a   1.000
_cell.length_b   1.000
_cell.length_c   1.000
_cell.angle_alpha   90.00
_cell.angle_beta   90.00
_cell.angle_gamma   90.00
#
_symmetry.space_group_name_H-M   'P 1'
#
loop_
_entity.id
_entity.type
_entity.pdbx_description
1 polymer ?
#
loop_
_entity_poly.entity_id
_entity_poly.type
_entity_poly.pdbx_seq_one_letter_code
_entity_poly.pdbx_strand_id
1 'polypeptide(L)'
;MSWVRAVASSGEDVFDEDMDDIGLQNKEWKHNMEKRAKDGYRDGVDAGKEASLQIGFNMGYREGAVKMKSIGQLKGIVSALQCWYQSHDPGTPALSSIAELLRRVEEHEEAVIAAMRKAQERPPPSVTDVTETMEDLGMEQENECGKSGGRGRDGDGGGVCCGKNGDAGGGPTQRPSQNFNDLGESMGQLLRRCVEIVTQHGLPEELKRHLLELKAP
;
A
#
# COMPACT_ATOMS: atom_id res chain seq x y z
N MET A 1 -78.89 -48.00 -22.70
CA MET A 1 -77.91 -48.91 -22.07
C MET A 1 -76.59 -48.71 -22.80
N SER A 2 -75.62 -48.03 -22.19
CA SER A 2 -74.46 -48.66 -21.53
C SER A 2 -73.39 -49.12 -22.56
N TRP A 3 -72.10 -48.73 -22.52
CA TRP A 3 -71.30 -48.02 -21.53
C TRP A 3 -70.14 -47.28 -22.19
N VAL A 4 -69.72 -46.22 -21.49
CA VAL A 4 -68.47 -45.48 -21.63
C VAL A 4 -67.29 -46.46 -21.72
N ARG A 5 -66.46 -46.30 -22.74
CA ARG A 5 -65.14 -46.93 -22.82
C ARG A 5 -64.27 -46.25 -21.77
N ALA A 6 -64.01 -46.96 -20.67
CA ALA A 6 -63.05 -46.54 -19.66
C ALA A 6 -61.69 -46.32 -20.35
N VAL A 7 -61.19 -45.09 -20.27
CA VAL A 7 -59.76 -44.83 -20.43
C VAL A 7 -59.09 -45.60 -19.30
N ALA A 8 -58.23 -46.55 -19.68
CA ALA A 8 -57.35 -47.20 -18.73
C ALA A 8 -56.61 -46.09 -17.97
N SER A 9 -56.81 -46.06 -16.65
CA SER A 9 -55.91 -45.37 -15.74
C SER A 9 -54.57 -46.09 -15.82
N SER A 10 -53.79 -45.79 -16.86
CA SER A 10 -52.35 -45.89 -16.76
C SER A 10 -51.96 -44.77 -15.83
N GLY A 11 -51.67 -45.13 -14.57
CA GLY A 11 -50.98 -44.27 -13.61
C GLY A 11 -49.58 -43.99 -14.11
N GLU A 12 -49.49 -43.19 -15.16
CA GLU A 12 -48.31 -42.42 -15.50
C GLU A 12 -48.38 -41.19 -14.60
N ASP A 13 -47.49 -41.16 -13.62
CA ASP A 13 -47.24 -39.99 -12.81
C ASP A 13 -46.63 -38.93 -13.74
N VAL A 14 -47.50 -38.15 -14.40
CA VAL A 14 -47.14 -37.13 -15.40
C VAL A 14 -46.47 -35.90 -14.76
N PHE A 15 -46.38 -35.87 -13.43
CA PHE A 15 -45.82 -34.76 -12.66
C PHE A 15 -44.93 -35.26 -11.51
N ASP A 16 -43.72 -35.72 -11.84
CA ASP A 16 -42.56 -35.62 -10.93
C ASP A 16 -42.14 -34.13 -10.80
N GLU A 17 -43.09 -33.23 -10.50
CA GLU A 17 -42.91 -31.77 -10.49
C GLU A 17 -41.96 -31.32 -9.36
N ASP A 18 -41.89 -32.10 -8.27
CA ASP A 18 -40.98 -31.87 -7.14
C ASP A 18 -39.54 -32.42 -7.38
N MET A 19 -39.37 -33.38 -8.31
CA MET A 19 -38.07 -33.95 -8.65
C MET A 19 -37.20 -32.95 -9.43
N ASP A 20 -37.83 -32.09 -10.24
CA ASP A 20 -37.14 -31.01 -10.94
C ASP A 20 -36.79 -29.85 -9.99
N ASP A 21 -37.63 -29.52 -9.00
CA ASP A 21 -37.36 -28.44 -8.05
C ASP A 21 -36.18 -28.74 -7.11
N ILE A 22 -36.12 -29.95 -6.52
CA ILE A 22 -34.96 -30.37 -5.68
C ILE A 22 -33.68 -30.45 -6.53
N GLY A 23 -33.78 -30.93 -7.78
CA GLY A 23 -32.68 -30.98 -8.73
C GLY A 23 -32.17 -29.59 -9.13
N LEU A 24 -33.08 -28.65 -9.36
CA LEU A 24 -32.82 -27.25 -9.68
C LEU A 24 -32.15 -26.54 -8.51
N GLN A 25 -32.70 -26.66 -7.29
CA GLN A 25 -32.13 -26.10 -6.07
C GLN A 25 -30.69 -26.60 -5.82
N ASN A 26 -30.42 -27.89 -6.05
CA ASN A 26 -29.07 -28.44 -5.90
C ASN A 26 -28.10 -27.92 -6.98
N LYS A 27 -28.57 -27.73 -8.23
CA LYS A 27 -27.77 -27.12 -9.31
C LYS A 27 -27.44 -25.66 -9.01
N GLU A 28 -28.43 -24.89 -8.56
CA GLU A 28 -28.26 -23.49 -8.18
C GLU A 28 -27.31 -23.35 -6.98
N TRP A 29 -27.46 -24.21 -5.96
CA TRP A 29 -26.56 -24.21 -4.81
C TRP A 29 -25.11 -24.50 -5.22
N LYS A 30 -24.88 -25.51 -6.07
CA LYS A 30 -23.54 -25.84 -6.59
C LYS A 30 -22.94 -24.68 -7.40
N HIS A 31 -23.72 -24.12 -8.32
CA HIS A 31 -23.28 -23.00 -9.13
C HIS A 31 -22.96 -21.76 -8.28
N ASN A 32 -23.81 -21.45 -7.29
CA ASN A 32 -23.58 -20.35 -6.36
C ASN A 32 -22.32 -20.58 -5.51
N MET A 33 -22.09 -21.82 -5.05
CA MET A 33 -20.89 -22.16 -4.28
C MET A 33 -19.61 -22.03 -5.11
N GLU A 34 -19.63 -22.53 -6.35
CA GLU A 34 -18.51 -22.38 -7.29
C GLU A 34 -18.23 -20.90 -7.56
N LYS A 35 -19.28 -20.10 -7.75
CA LYS A 35 -19.15 -18.65 -7.92
C LYS A 35 -18.51 -18.00 -6.69
N ARG A 36 -18.99 -18.29 -5.48
CA ARG A 36 -18.39 -17.74 -4.24
C ARG A 36 -16.92 -18.14 -4.08
N ALA A 37 -16.53 -19.35 -4.48
CA ALA A 37 -15.13 -19.77 -4.42
C ALA A 37 -14.25 -18.96 -5.39
N LYS A 38 -14.73 -18.72 -6.62
CA LYS A 38 -14.04 -17.89 -7.61
C LYS A 38 -13.97 -16.43 -7.19
N ASP A 39 -15.08 -15.88 -6.69
CA ASP A 39 -15.15 -14.51 -6.20
C ASP A 39 -14.21 -14.33 -4.98
N GLY A 40 -14.22 -15.27 -4.03
CA GLY A 40 -13.31 -15.23 -2.88
C GLY A 40 -11.83 -15.34 -3.24
N TYR A 41 -11.47 -16.09 -4.30
CA TYR A 41 -10.10 -16.12 -4.81
C TYR A 41 -9.69 -14.77 -5.40
N ARG A 42 -10.55 -14.15 -6.21
CA ARG A 42 -10.31 -12.83 -6.80
C ARG A 42 -10.17 -11.77 -5.72
N ASP A 43 -11.10 -11.73 -4.78
CA ASP A 43 -11.07 -10.82 -3.63
C ASP A 43 -9.80 -11.03 -2.80
N GLY A 44 -9.36 -12.28 -2.60
CA GLY A 44 -8.13 -12.60 -1.89
C GLY A 44 -6.87 -12.10 -2.59
N VAL A 45 -6.80 -12.23 -3.92
CA VAL A 45 -5.70 -11.70 -4.74
C VAL A 45 -5.66 -10.17 -4.66
N ASP A 46 -6.81 -9.53 -4.81
CA ASP A 46 -6.90 -8.06 -4.78
C ASP A 46 -6.57 -7.51 -3.39
N ALA A 47 -7.09 -8.13 -2.33
CA ALA A 47 -6.75 -7.78 -0.95
C ALA A 47 -5.25 -7.96 -0.66
N GLY A 48 -4.62 -9.00 -1.22
CA GLY A 48 -3.17 -9.23 -1.08
C GLY A 48 -2.33 -8.15 -1.79
N LYS A 49 -2.75 -7.73 -2.99
CA LYS A 49 -2.12 -6.62 -3.74
C LYS A 49 -2.24 -5.31 -2.97
N GLU A 50 -3.43 -4.99 -2.48
CA GLU A 50 -3.69 -3.77 -1.72
C GLU A 50 -2.89 -3.75 -0.41
N ALA A 51 -2.88 -4.86 0.34
CA ALA A 51 -2.10 -4.96 1.58
C ALA A 51 -0.60 -4.72 1.33
N SER A 52 -0.05 -5.31 0.27
CA SER A 52 1.36 -5.14 -0.11
C SER A 52 1.67 -3.70 -0.51
N LEU A 53 0.78 -3.07 -1.29
CA LEU A 53 0.90 -1.67 -1.70
C LEU A 53 0.84 -0.72 -0.49
N GLN A 54 -0.05 -0.99 0.45
CA GLN A 54 -0.23 -0.16 1.64
C GLN A 54 1.02 -0.16 2.54
N ILE A 55 1.73 -1.30 2.63
CA ILE A 55 3.00 -1.37 3.37
C ILE A 55 4.02 -0.42 2.74
N GLY A 56 4.18 -0.46 1.41
CA GLY A 56 5.07 0.43 0.68
C GLY A 56 4.70 1.91 0.85
N PHE A 57 3.40 2.22 0.75
CA PHE A 57 2.88 3.57 0.95
C PHE A 57 3.17 4.08 2.36
N ASN A 58 2.87 3.30 3.41
CA ASN A 58 3.09 3.68 4.79
C ASN A 58 4.56 3.98 5.08
N MET A 59 5.48 3.17 4.51
CA MET A 59 6.92 3.39 4.62
C MET A 59 7.35 4.70 3.93
N GLY A 60 6.95 4.89 2.67
CA GLY A 60 7.27 6.10 1.91
C GLY A 60 6.68 7.36 2.53
N TYR A 61 5.43 7.29 3.00
CA TYR A 61 4.76 8.38 3.70
C TYR A 61 5.49 8.76 4.99
N ARG A 62 5.86 7.77 5.82
CA ARG A 62 6.61 8.04 7.05
C ARG A 62 7.95 8.71 6.76
N GLU A 63 8.72 8.17 5.81
CA GLU A 63 10.03 8.72 5.46
C GLU A 63 9.91 10.15 4.92
N GLY A 64 8.97 10.38 4.00
CA GLY A 64 8.70 11.70 3.44
C GLY A 64 8.22 12.69 4.49
N ALA A 65 7.25 12.31 5.32
CA ALA A 65 6.71 13.19 6.36
C ALA A 65 7.78 13.60 7.38
N VAL A 66 8.64 12.67 7.82
CA VAL A 66 9.73 12.97 8.76
C VAL A 66 10.72 13.96 8.15
N LYS A 67 11.15 13.74 6.90
CA LYS A 67 12.08 14.63 6.21
C LYS A 67 11.46 16.01 6.01
N MET A 68 10.26 16.08 5.43
CA MET A 68 9.61 17.33 5.05
C MET A 68 9.12 18.16 6.23
N LYS A 69 8.85 17.55 7.39
CA LYS A 69 8.42 18.28 8.59
C LYS A 69 9.44 19.35 8.98
N SER A 70 10.71 18.98 9.14
CA SER A 70 11.75 19.92 9.58
C SER A 70 12.02 21.00 8.52
N ILE A 71 12.01 20.63 7.22
CA ILE A 71 12.17 21.59 6.11
C ILE A 71 11.04 22.60 6.10
N GLY A 72 9.79 22.13 6.17
CA GLY A 72 8.61 22.98 6.15
C GLY A 72 8.53 23.92 7.36
N GLN A 73 8.93 23.46 8.55
CA GLN A 73 9.02 24.31 9.73
C GLN A 73 10.08 25.40 9.56
N LEU A 74 11.29 25.06 9.10
CA LEU A 74 12.34 26.05 8.85
C LEU A 74 11.90 27.07 7.80
N LYS A 75 11.35 26.61 6.67
CA LYS A 75 10.81 27.49 5.62
C LYS A 75 9.76 28.44 6.18
N GLY A 76 8.79 27.93 6.94
CA GLY A 76 7.77 28.74 7.58
C GLY A 76 8.33 29.82 8.52
N ILE A 77 9.33 29.48 9.33
CA ILE A 77 10.00 30.43 10.23
C ILE A 77 10.73 31.51 9.44
N VAL A 78 11.53 31.12 8.44
CA VAL A 78 12.30 32.07 7.62
C VAL A 78 11.37 32.98 6.82
N SER A 79 10.28 32.46 6.25
CA SER A 79 9.25 33.26 5.58
C SER A 79 8.57 34.25 6.54
N ALA A 80 8.22 33.81 7.76
CA ALA A 80 7.64 34.69 8.77
C ALA A 80 8.60 35.82 9.17
N LEU A 81 9.89 35.50 9.33
CA LEU A 81 10.94 36.50 9.58
C LEU A 81 11.04 37.49 8.43
N GLN A 82 11.04 37.01 7.19
CA GLN A 82 11.11 37.88 6.01
C GLN A 82 9.93 38.87 5.98
N CYS A 83 8.69 38.39 6.19
CA CYS A 83 7.51 39.24 6.26
C CYS A 83 7.58 40.26 7.41
N TRP A 84 8.10 39.85 8.58
CA TRP A 84 8.26 40.74 9.72
C TRP A 84 9.22 41.89 9.41
N TYR A 85 10.40 41.59 8.84
CA TYR A 85 11.37 42.61 8.45
C TYR A 85 10.86 43.52 7.33
N GLN A 86 10.16 42.98 6.33
CA GLN A 86 9.53 43.81 5.28
C GLN A 86 8.53 44.82 5.85
N SER A 87 7.84 44.46 6.94
CA SER A 87 6.82 45.32 7.57
C SER A 87 7.41 46.34 8.54
N HIS A 88 8.50 46.00 9.23
CA HIS A 88 9.07 46.85 10.29
C HIS A 88 10.27 47.68 9.82
N ASP A 89 11.12 47.14 8.95
CA ASP A 89 12.32 47.82 8.43
C ASP A 89 12.74 47.25 7.06
N PRO A 90 12.15 47.73 5.94
CA PRO A 90 12.43 47.20 4.61
C PRO A 90 13.83 47.53 4.08
N GLY A 91 14.58 48.42 4.74
CA GLY A 91 15.93 48.83 4.33
C GLY A 91 17.06 48.04 4.97
N THR A 92 16.75 47.11 5.87
CA THR A 92 17.76 46.40 6.65
C THR A 92 18.57 45.41 5.79
N PRO A 93 19.91 45.33 5.94
CA PRO A 93 20.73 44.30 5.29
C PRO A 93 20.39 42.87 5.75
N ALA A 94 19.66 42.75 6.88
CA ALA A 94 19.11 41.47 7.35
C ALA A 94 18.14 40.86 6.33
N LEU A 95 17.36 41.71 5.64
CA LEU A 95 16.29 41.26 4.75
C LEU A 95 16.85 40.52 3.54
N SER A 96 17.94 41.02 2.96
CA SER A 96 18.65 40.33 1.87
C SER A 96 19.24 39.00 2.33
N SER A 97 19.78 38.94 3.55
CA SER A 97 20.34 37.72 4.13
C SER A 97 19.26 36.66 4.40
N ILE A 98 18.09 37.08 4.87
CA ILE A 98 16.93 36.22 5.12
C ILE A 98 16.31 35.75 3.80
N ALA A 99 16.19 36.62 2.80
CA ALA A 99 15.69 36.25 1.48
C ALA A 99 16.60 35.22 0.79
N GLU A 100 17.92 35.40 0.90
CA GLU A 100 18.89 34.41 0.40
C GLU A 100 18.79 33.09 1.17
N LEU A 101 18.64 33.12 2.50
CA LEU A 101 18.41 31.91 3.28
C LEU A 101 17.13 31.19 2.85
N LEU A 102 16.03 31.91 2.63
CA LEU A 102 14.76 31.33 2.19
C LEU A 102 14.93 30.63 0.85
N ARG A 103 15.58 31.29 -0.11
CA ARG A 103 15.88 30.72 -1.44
C ARG A 103 16.65 29.40 -1.31
N ARG A 104 17.67 29.34 -0.46
CA ARG A 104 18.43 28.10 -0.22
C ARG A 104 17.61 26.99 0.44
N VAL A 105 16.70 27.35 1.35
CA VAL A 105 15.78 26.38 1.97
C VAL A 105 14.83 25.79 0.91
N GLU A 106 14.33 26.61 -0.01
CA GLU A 106 13.49 26.17 -1.13
C GLU A 106 14.25 25.27 -2.10
N GLU A 107 15.49 25.61 -2.44
CA GLU A 107 16.35 24.75 -3.28
C GLU A 107 16.65 23.41 -2.61
N HIS A 108 16.89 23.42 -1.29
CA HIS A 108 17.09 22.19 -0.53
C HIS A 108 15.83 21.32 -0.48
N GLU A 109 14.64 21.94 -0.32
CA GLU A 109 13.34 21.25 -0.39
C GLU A 109 13.16 20.54 -1.74
N GLU A 110 13.35 21.27 -2.84
CA GLU A 110 13.24 20.72 -4.20
C GLU A 110 14.28 19.62 -4.46
N ALA A 111 15.52 19.79 -3.99
CA ALA A 111 16.55 18.76 -4.10
C ALA A 111 16.15 17.46 -3.38
N VAL A 112 15.57 17.57 -2.18
CA VAL A 112 15.08 16.42 -1.41
C VAL A 112 13.90 15.75 -2.14
N ILE A 113 12.94 16.53 -2.66
CA ILE A 113 11.81 16.00 -3.43
C ILE A 113 12.30 15.27 -4.68
N ALA A 114 13.21 15.88 -5.44
CA ALA A 114 13.78 15.29 -6.65
C ALA A 114 14.54 13.99 -6.34
N ALA A 115 15.30 13.96 -5.25
CA ALA A 115 15.99 12.75 -4.80
C ALA A 115 15.01 11.63 -4.42
N MET A 116 13.92 11.96 -3.72
CA MET A 116 12.87 10.99 -3.38
C MET A 116 12.18 10.45 -4.64
N ARG A 117 11.87 11.30 -5.62
CA ARG A 117 11.28 10.90 -6.90
C ARG A 117 12.19 9.97 -7.69
N LYS A 118 13.48 10.32 -7.80
CA LYS A 118 14.48 9.48 -8.47
C LYS A 118 14.65 8.11 -7.82
N ALA A 119 14.49 8.02 -6.49
CA ALA A 119 14.51 6.76 -5.76
C ALA A 119 13.26 5.89 -5.99
N GLN A 120 12.15 6.48 -6.45
CA GLN A 120 10.94 5.75 -6.86
C GLN A 120 11.05 5.23 -8.31
N GLU A 121 11.68 5.99 -9.20
CA GLU A 121 11.87 5.63 -10.62
C GLU A 121 12.81 4.43 -10.85
N ARG A 122 13.62 4.06 -9.84
CA ARG A 122 14.51 2.87 -9.89
C ARG A 122 14.08 1.86 -8.82
N PRO A 123 12.90 1.22 -8.94
CA PRO A 123 12.49 0.22 -7.98
C PRO A 123 13.48 -0.96 -8.02
N PRO A 124 13.90 -1.51 -6.86
CA PRO A 124 14.49 -2.84 -6.84
C PRO A 124 13.48 -3.82 -7.44
N PRO A 125 13.92 -4.89 -8.14
CA PRO A 125 13.01 -5.83 -8.79
C PRO A 125 11.96 -6.29 -7.79
N SER A 126 10.70 -5.97 -8.08
CA SER A 126 9.57 -6.23 -7.21
C SER A 126 9.10 -7.67 -7.40
N VAL A 127 8.63 -8.30 -6.33
CA VAL A 127 8.03 -9.65 -6.39
C VAL A 127 6.80 -9.66 -7.32
N THR A 128 6.12 -8.52 -7.49
CA THR A 128 4.99 -8.38 -8.42
C THR A 128 5.40 -8.61 -9.88
N ASP A 129 6.60 -8.17 -10.28
CA ASP A 129 7.12 -8.38 -11.64
C ASP A 129 7.38 -9.88 -11.90
N VAL A 130 7.68 -10.63 -10.83
CA VAL A 130 7.88 -12.10 -10.89
C VAL A 130 6.54 -12.85 -10.96
N THR A 131 5.46 -12.30 -10.40
CA THR A 131 4.13 -12.91 -10.51
C THR A 131 3.46 -12.67 -11.86
N GLU A 132 3.64 -11.49 -12.48
CA GLU A 132 3.14 -11.24 -13.86
C GLU A 132 3.82 -12.15 -14.88
N THR A 133 5.11 -12.47 -14.67
CA THR A 133 5.84 -13.42 -15.54
C THR A 133 5.43 -14.87 -15.33
N MET A 134 4.75 -15.20 -14.23
CA MET A 134 4.22 -16.55 -13.98
C MET A 134 2.84 -16.77 -14.62
N GLU A 135 2.10 -15.69 -14.89
CA GLU A 135 0.81 -15.73 -15.62
C GLU A 135 1.00 -16.00 -17.14
N ASP A 136 2.22 -15.81 -17.68
CA ASP A 136 2.58 -16.07 -19.09
C ASP A 136 3.14 -17.50 -19.33
N LEU A 137 3.47 -18.24 -18.27
CA LEU A 137 3.80 -19.66 -18.36
C LEU A 137 2.51 -20.47 -18.32
N GLY A 138 1.77 -20.47 -19.44
CA GLY A 138 0.52 -21.18 -19.62
C GLY A 138 0.57 -22.63 -19.14
N MET A 139 0.11 -22.88 -17.92
CA MET A 139 -0.32 -24.21 -17.50
C MET A 139 -1.68 -24.45 -18.18
N GLU A 140 -1.64 -25.07 -19.35
CA GLU A 140 -2.82 -25.65 -19.96
C GLU A 140 -3.46 -26.60 -18.94
N GLN A 141 -4.62 -26.21 -18.43
CA GLN A 141 -5.47 -27.06 -17.62
C GLN A 141 -6.05 -28.13 -18.55
N GLU A 142 -5.29 -29.21 -18.75
CA GLU A 142 -5.84 -30.44 -19.32
C GLU A 142 -6.83 -31.02 -18.30
N ASN A 143 -8.10 -30.66 -18.49
CA ASN A 143 -9.24 -31.39 -17.97
C ASN A 143 -9.26 -32.78 -18.61
N GLU A 144 -8.51 -33.72 -18.04
CA GLU A 144 -8.73 -35.14 -18.27
C GLU A 144 -8.94 -35.85 -16.94
N CYS A 145 -10.20 -35.82 -16.49
CA CYS A 145 -10.72 -36.77 -15.52
C CYS A 145 -10.70 -38.17 -16.16
N GLY A 146 -9.52 -38.81 -16.11
CA GLY A 146 -9.30 -40.16 -16.57
C GLY A 146 -10.07 -41.16 -15.70
N LYS A 147 -11.22 -41.60 -16.20
CA LYS A 147 -11.85 -42.86 -15.78
C LYS A 147 -10.85 -43.99 -15.98
N SER A 148 -10.31 -44.54 -14.89
CA SER A 148 -9.88 -45.93 -14.88
C SER A 148 -10.45 -46.61 -13.64
N GLY A 149 -11.39 -47.52 -13.88
CA GLY A 149 -11.86 -48.44 -12.87
C GLY A 149 -10.77 -49.46 -12.56
N GLY A 150 -10.44 -49.60 -11.28
CA GLY A 150 -9.52 -50.62 -10.77
C GLY A 150 -9.76 -50.80 -9.28
N ARG A 151 -10.15 -52.02 -8.89
CA ARG A 151 -10.55 -52.42 -7.53
C ARG A 151 -9.36 -52.35 -6.56
N GLY A 152 -9.62 -52.00 -5.29
CA GLY A 152 -8.86 -52.57 -4.18
C GLY A 152 -8.51 -51.66 -3.00
N ARG A 153 -9.29 -51.85 -1.93
CA ARG A 153 -8.84 -52.07 -0.54
C ARG A 153 -8.52 -50.87 0.37
N ASP A 154 -9.00 -51.04 1.59
CA ASP A 154 -9.02 -50.16 2.75
C ASP A 154 -7.66 -49.62 3.20
N GLY A 155 -7.67 -48.39 3.71
CA GLY A 155 -6.51 -47.75 4.33
C GLY A 155 -6.89 -46.46 5.04
N ASP A 156 -7.23 -46.60 6.32
CA ASP A 156 -7.38 -45.55 7.34
C ASP A 156 -6.18 -44.58 7.35
N GLY A 157 -6.46 -43.28 7.49
CA GLY A 157 -5.43 -42.24 7.47
C GLY A 157 -6.00 -40.84 7.64
N GLY A 158 -6.55 -40.55 8.82
CA GLY A 158 -6.95 -39.20 9.21
C GLY A 158 -5.78 -38.23 9.17
N GLY A 159 -5.79 -37.30 8.20
CA GLY A 159 -4.89 -36.16 8.14
C GLY A 159 -5.53 -34.92 8.75
N VAL A 160 -5.50 -34.81 10.08
CA VAL A 160 -5.68 -33.53 10.77
C VAL A 160 -4.46 -32.67 10.44
N CYS A 161 -4.67 -31.56 9.74
CA CYS A 161 -3.69 -30.47 9.65
C CYS A 161 -4.37 -29.13 9.95
N CYS A 162 -4.70 -28.94 11.23
CA CYS A 162 -4.75 -27.62 11.84
C CYS A 162 -3.69 -27.58 12.95
N GLY A 163 -2.63 -26.80 12.75
CA GLY A 163 -1.74 -26.28 13.79
C GLY A 163 -1.36 -24.85 13.37
N LYS A 164 -2.06 -23.83 13.87
CA LYS A 164 -1.72 -23.03 15.07
C LYS A 164 -0.37 -22.30 14.98
N ASN A 165 -0.49 -20.98 14.82
CA ASN A 165 0.32 -19.90 15.41
C ASN A 165 1.84 -20.09 15.43
N GLY A 166 2.48 -19.59 14.38
CA GLY A 166 3.79 -18.95 14.49
C GLY A 166 3.58 -17.46 14.28
N ASP A 167 3.78 -16.68 15.34
CA ASP A 167 3.94 -15.23 15.33
C ASP A 167 5.16 -14.92 14.45
N ALA A 168 4.94 -14.75 13.16
CA ALA A 168 5.95 -14.24 12.25
C ALA A 168 5.80 -12.72 12.24
N GLY A 169 6.30 -12.09 13.30
CA GLY A 169 6.75 -10.72 13.25
C GLY A 169 7.73 -10.58 12.09
N GLY A 170 7.21 -10.28 10.90
CA GLY A 170 7.98 -9.84 9.75
C GLY A 170 8.61 -8.51 10.14
N GLY A 171 9.80 -8.57 10.73
CA GLY A 171 10.60 -7.41 11.04
C GLY A 171 10.73 -6.55 9.78
N PRO A 172 10.72 -5.22 9.90
CA PRO A 172 10.82 -4.36 8.75
C PRO A 172 12.12 -4.71 8.04
N THR A 173 12.02 -5.21 6.81
CA THR A 173 13.15 -5.28 5.89
C THR A 173 13.70 -3.87 5.82
N GLN A 174 14.81 -3.64 6.53
CA GLN A 174 15.50 -2.38 6.53
C GLN A 174 16.01 -2.20 5.11
N ARG A 175 15.26 -1.44 4.31
CA ARG A 175 15.77 -0.82 3.10
C ARG A 175 17.04 -0.11 3.54
N PRO A 176 18.20 -0.35 2.90
CA PRO A 176 19.44 0.29 3.31
C PRO A 176 19.16 1.78 3.37
N SER A 177 19.34 2.39 4.55
CA SER A 177 19.29 3.84 4.72
C SER A 177 20.24 4.41 3.69
N GLN A 178 19.71 4.83 2.54
CA GLN A 178 20.50 5.51 1.56
C GLN A 178 20.88 6.80 2.26
N ASN A 179 22.14 6.91 2.66
CA ASN A 179 22.71 8.11 3.21
C ASN A 179 22.59 9.17 2.11
N PHE A 180 21.50 9.94 2.14
CA PHE A 180 21.21 11.07 1.26
C PHE A 180 22.11 12.28 1.58
N ASN A 181 23.36 12.03 1.98
CA ASN A 181 24.26 13.06 2.49
C ASN A 181 25.07 13.78 1.41
N ASP A 182 24.81 13.54 0.12
CA ASP A 182 25.87 13.79 -0.87
C ASP A 182 25.49 14.68 -2.06
N LEU A 183 24.63 15.69 -1.91
CA LEU A 183 24.41 16.63 -3.03
C LEU A 183 24.11 18.10 -2.70
N GLY A 184 24.36 18.60 -1.48
CA GLY A 184 24.16 20.03 -1.20
C GLY A 184 24.37 20.46 0.25
N GLU A 185 24.06 21.73 0.53
CA GLU A 185 23.95 22.23 1.90
C GLU A 185 22.97 21.36 2.68
N SER A 186 23.42 20.79 3.79
CA SER A 186 22.59 19.98 4.69
C SER A 186 21.59 20.86 5.43
N MET A 187 20.43 20.30 5.80
CA MET A 187 19.45 20.95 6.68
C MET A 187 20.10 21.54 7.95
N GLY A 188 21.09 20.83 8.52
CA GLY A 188 21.83 21.29 9.69
C GLY A 188 22.70 22.52 9.44
N GLN A 189 23.14 22.78 8.21
CA GLN A 189 23.85 24.02 7.84
C GLN A 189 22.86 25.18 7.68
N LEU A 190 21.71 24.95 7.05
CA LEU A 190 20.64 25.96 6.91
C LEU A 190 20.08 26.39 8.27
N LEU A 191 19.85 25.45 9.19
CA LEU A 191 19.44 25.73 10.56
C LEU A 191 20.47 26.58 11.30
N ARG A 192 21.75 26.25 11.18
CA ARG A 192 22.84 27.01 11.81
C ARG A 192 22.88 28.45 11.30
N ARG A 193 22.72 28.62 9.98
CA ARG A 193 22.66 29.93 9.34
C ARG A 193 21.46 30.76 9.80
N CYS A 194 20.30 30.11 9.97
CA CYS A 194 19.11 30.75 10.53
C CYS A 194 19.37 31.24 11.97
N VAL A 195 19.98 30.41 12.81
CA VAL A 195 20.34 30.78 14.19
C VAL A 195 21.35 31.93 14.22
N GLU A 196 22.35 31.94 13.34
CA GLU A 196 23.30 33.05 13.20
C GLU A 196 22.59 34.37 12.87
N ILE A 197 21.65 34.37 11.92
CA ILE A 197 20.86 35.57 11.57
C ILE A 197 20.02 36.02 12.77
N VAL A 198 19.33 35.08 13.44
CA VAL A 198 18.49 35.40 14.62
C VAL A 198 19.31 35.97 15.78
N THR A 199 20.55 35.48 15.98
CA THR A 199 21.45 36.01 17.01
C THR A 199 22.02 37.38 16.66
N GLN A 200 22.44 37.60 15.41
CA GLN A 200 23.01 38.88 14.96
C GLN A 200 22.00 40.03 15.03
N HIS A 201 20.72 39.76 14.80
CA HIS A 201 19.68 40.79 14.79
C HIS A 201 18.90 40.91 16.11
N GLY A 202 19.35 40.24 17.18
CA GLY A 202 18.76 40.41 18.51
C GLY A 202 17.31 39.91 18.63
N LEU A 203 16.91 38.94 17.82
CA LEU A 203 15.56 38.36 17.84
C LEU A 203 15.33 37.50 19.11
N PRO A 204 14.06 37.25 19.50
CA PRO A 204 13.70 36.62 20.77
C PRO A 204 14.37 35.27 21.02
N GLU A 205 14.76 35.02 22.27
CA GLU A 205 15.39 33.76 22.70
C GLU A 205 14.45 32.55 22.58
N GLU A 206 13.12 32.74 22.62
CA GLU A 206 12.17 31.67 22.30
C GLU A 206 12.34 31.16 20.87
N LEU A 207 12.58 32.05 19.91
CA LEU A 207 12.74 31.67 18.51
C LEU A 207 14.01 30.84 18.30
N LYS A 208 15.10 31.22 19.00
CA LYS A 208 16.36 30.46 18.98
C LYS A 208 16.17 29.06 19.56
N ARG A 209 15.47 28.94 20.68
CA ARG A 209 15.14 27.63 21.27
C ARG A 209 14.33 26.78 20.31
N HIS A 210 13.31 27.35 19.67
CA HIS A 210 12.50 26.62 18.70
C HIS A 210 13.29 26.15 17.47
N LEU A 211 14.23 26.97 16.98
CA LEU A 211 15.13 26.59 15.89
C LEU A 211 16.11 25.47 16.28
N LEU A 212 16.54 25.41 17.54
CA LEU A 212 17.41 24.34 18.05
C LEU A 212 16.66 23.03 18.30
N GLU A 213 15.35 23.11 18.57
CA GLU A 213 14.47 21.94 18.69
C GLU A 213 14.17 21.28 17.35
N LEU A 214 14.36 21.98 16.23
CA LEU A 214 14.27 21.40 14.89
C LEU A 214 15.38 20.37 14.70
N LYS A 215 15.00 19.10 14.83
CA LYS A 215 15.92 17.99 14.59
C LYS A 215 16.21 17.90 13.09
N ALA A 216 17.49 17.94 12.72
CA ALA A 216 17.90 17.55 11.39
C ALA A 216 17.54 16.05 11.18
N PRO A 217 16.82 15.70 10.10
CA PRO A 217 16.42 14.33 9.83
C PRO A 217 17.60 13.40 9.51
#